data_AF-A0A7Z2M6S3-F1
#
_entry.id   AF-A0A7Z2M6S3-F1
#
_cell.length_a   1.000
_cell.length_b   1.000
_cell.length_c   1.000
_cell.angle_alpha   90.00
_cell.angle_beta   90.00
_cell.angle_gamma   90.00
#
_symmetry.space_group_name_H-M   'P 1'
#
loop_
_entity.id
_entity.type
_entity.pdbx_description
1 polymer ?
#
loop_
_entity_poly.entity_id
_entity_poly.type
_entity_poly.pdbx_seq_one_letter_code
_entity_poly.pdbx_strand_id
1 'polypeptide(L)'
;MKRLLLIRLIPALLLVIASSASADFGCDDFLSKLADKPSFVEFKGCTQALDRMGQPFSASYEVSGANASKAEQYLEQHFGISPITRACCVWDSTQNGFRDPATGINYLISIGSEETEVRQRESWAKINRFTIQVDAYAEDP
;
A
#
# COMPACT_ATOMS: atom_id res chain seq x y z
N MET A 1 43.63 17.46 61.42
CA MET A 1 44.35 17.09 60.17
C MET A 1 43.40 16.25 59.32
N LYS A 2 42.64 16.87 58.40
CA LYS A 2 42.83 16.83 56.94
C LYS A 2 42.99 15.41 56.35
N ARG A 3 41.95 14.95 55.62
CA ARG A 3 41.97 14.32 54.27
C ARG A 3 40.55 13.81 53.97
N LEU A 4 39.65 14.63 53.40
CA LEU A 4 39.37 14.79 51.96
C LEU A 4 39.09 13.48 51.21
N LEU A 5 37.79 13.32 50.87
CA LEU A 5 37.21 12.92 49.58
C LEU A 5 37.87 11.78 48.80
N LEU A 6 37.10 10.75 48.48
CA LEU A 6 37.00 10.21 47.11
C LEU A 6 35.74 9.35 46.98
N ILE A 7 34.65 10.02 46.60
CA ILE A 7 33.44 9.42 46.05
C ILE A 7 33.87 8.69 44.76
N ARG A 8 33.83 7.35 44.76
CA ARG A 8 34.00 6.56 43.54
C ARG A 8 32.67 6.55 42.77
N LEU A 9 32.52 7.52 41.88
CA LEU A 9 31.52 7.48 40.81
C LEU A 9 31.84 6.29 39.90
N ILE A 10 30.99 5.27 39.94
CA ILE A 10 31.00 4.17 38.97
C ILE A 10 30.16 4.64 37.79
N PRO A 11 30.72 4.87 36.59
CA PRO A 11 29.90 5.10 35.42
C PRO A 11 29.37 3.74 34.97
N ALA A 12 28.09 3.49 35.22
CA ALA A 12 27.36 2.40 34.59
C ALA A 12 27.21 2.74 33.10
N LEU A 13 28.16 2.30 32.28
CA LEU A 13 28.11 2.42 30.83
C LEU A 13 27.11 1.37 30.30
N LEU A 14 25.83 1.73 30.30
CA LEU A 14 24.77 1.01 29.61
C LEU A 14 24.99 1.15 28.10
N LEU A 15 25.65 0.17 27.48
CA LEU A 15 25.59 -0.02 26.03
C LEU A 15 24.16 -0.46 25.68
N VAL A 16 23.31 0.51 25.36
CA VAL A 16 22.06 0.23 24.63
C VAL A 16 22.45 -0.04 23.19
N ILE A 17 22.60 -1.31 22.85
CA ILE A 17 22.72 -1.75 21.46
C ILE A 17 21.32 -1.58 20.86
N ALA A 18 21.05 -0.43 20.26
CA ALA A 18 19.83 -0.22 19.48
C ALA A 18 19.91 -1.18 18.29
N SER A 19 19.24 -2.32 18.41
CA SER A 19 19.02 -3.22 17.27
C SER A 19 17.95 -2.56 16.41
N SER A 20 18.37 -1.79 15.42
CA SER A 20 17.52 -1.40 14.30
C SER A 20 17.18 -2.69 13.56
N ALA A 21 16.09 -3.36 13.93
CA ALA A 21 15.48 -4.35 13.06
C ALA A 21 14.89 -3.56 11.88
N SER A 22 15.72 -3.30 10.87
CA SER A 22 15.23 -2.88 9.56
C SER A 22 14.40 -4.06 9.06
N ALA A 23 13.08 -3.99 9.21
CA ALA A 23 12.20 -4.96 8.59
C ALA A 23 12.47 -4.90 7.09
N ASP A 24 12.94 -6.01 6.52
CA ASP A 24 13.20 -6.11 5.09
C ASP A 24 11.90 -5.78 4.36
N PHE A 25 11.92 -4.73 3.53
CA PHE A 25 10.74 -4.31 2.80
C PHE A 25 10.56 -5.23 1.60
N GLY A 26 9.43 -5.91 1.56
CA GLY A 26 9.17 -6.95 0.58
C GLY A 26 7.70 -7.05 0.20
N CYS A 27 7.41 -8.10 -0.57
CA CYS A 27 6.05 -8.38 -1.02
C CYS A 27 5.11 -8.69 0.15
N ASP A 28 3.94 -8.05 0.12
CA ASP A 28 2.94 -8.16 1.17
C ASP A 28 1.54 -7.85 0.62
N ASP A 29 0.51 -8.10 1.42
CA ASP A 29 -0.83 -7.56 1.23
C ASP A 29 -0.83 -6.08 1.68
N PHE A 30 -0.35 -5.22 0.78
CA PHE A 30 -0.20 -3.78 1.06
C PHE A 30 -1.50 -3.09 1.50
N LEU A 31 -2.65 -3.46 0.93
CA LEU A 31 -3.91 -2.86 1.35
C LEU A 31 -4.25 -3.22 2.80
N SER A 32 -3.97 -4.45 3.23
CA SER A 32 -4.18 -4.88 4.63
C SER A 32 -3.13 -4.29 5.58
N LYS A 33 -1.92 -4.04 5.09
CA LYS A 33 -0.84 -3.41 5.86
C LYS A 33 -1.10 -1.92 6.10
N LEU A 34 -1.63 -1.23 5.11
CA LEU A 34 -1.81 0.23 5.14
C LEU A 34 -3.16 0.67 5.72
N ALA A 35 -4.22 -0.13 5.56
CA ALA A 35 -5.56 0.21 6.01
C ALA A 35 -6.39 -1.05 6.34
N ASP A 36 -7.61 -0.86 6.83
CA ASP A 36 -8.56 -1.96 7.05
C ASP A 36 -9.13 -2.43 5.71
N LYS A 37 -8.40 -3.33 5.04
CA LYS A 37 -8.78 -3.86 3.72
C LYS A 37 -10.11 -4.63 3.81
N PRO A 38 -11.15 -4.24 3.06
CA PRO A 38 -12.43 -4.94 3.08
C PRO A 38 -12.31 -6.39 2.61
N SER A 39 -13.07 -7.30 3.23
CA SER A 39 -13.04 -8.73 2.90
C SER A 39 -13.49 -9.06 1.47
N PHE A 40 -14.20 -8.16 0.80
CA PHE A 40 -14.58 -8.31 -0.61
C PHE A 40 -13.44 -7.96 -1.60
N VAL A 41 -12.32 -7.42 -1.11
CA VAL A 41 -11.10 -7.14 -1.89
C VAL A 41 -10.15 -8.33 -1.72
N GLU A 42 -10.19 -9.25 -2.68
CA GLU A 42 -9.44 -10.49 -2.63
C GLU A 42 -7.98 -10.24 -3.02
N PHE A 43 -7.03 -10.59 -2.15
CA PHE A 43 -5.62 -10.52 -2.48
C PHE A 43 -5.24 -11.71 -3.36
N LYS A 44 -4.68 -11.43 -4.54
CA LYS A 44 -4.28 -12.46 -5.52
C LYS A 44 -2.81 -12.81 -5.45
N GLY A 45 -2.00 -11.94 -4.85
CA GLY A 45 -0.57 -12.16 -4.63
C GLY A 45 0.26 -10.90 -4.87
N CYS A 46 1.54 -11.01 -4.53
CA CYS A 46 2.53 -9.98 -4.78
C CYS A 46 3.79 -10.60 -5.40
N THR A 47 4.38 -9.88 -6.36
CA THR A 47 5.69 -10.21 -6.94
C THR A 47 6.54 -8.97 -7.11
N GLN A 48 7.87 -9.10 -7.01
CA GLN A 48 8.76 -8.00 -7.39
C GLN A 48 8.88 -7.93 -8.92
N ALA A 49 8.52 -6.79 -9.51
CA ALA A 49 8.57 -6.60 -10.96
C ALA A 49 9.98 -6.16 -11.39
N LEU A 50 10.89 -7.13 -11.47
CA LEU A 50 12.32 -6.90 -11.74
C LEU A 50 12.61 -6.28 -13.12
N ASP A 51 11.65 -6.38 -14.03
CA ASP A 51 11.69 -5.84 -15.39
C ASP A 51 11.22 -4.38 -15.50
N ARG A 52 10.62 -3.83 -14.44
CA ARG A 52 10.15 -2.43 -14.40
C ARG A 52 11.17 -1.52 -13.71
N MET A 53 11.25 -0.27 -14.15
CA MET A 53 12.05 0.77 -13.49
C MET A 53 11.62 0.94 -12.03
N GLY A 54 12.59 1.02 -11.12
CA GLY A 54 12.35 1.06 -9.67
C GLY A 54 12.00 -0.29 -9.05
N GLN A 55 11.93 -1.35 -9.85
CA GLN A 55 11.69 -2.75 -9.46
C GLN A 55 10.67 -2.92 -8.33
N PRO A 56 9.45 -2.33 -8.45
CA PRO A 56 8.51 -2.26 -7.35
C PRO A 56 7.99 -3.65 -6.95
N PHE A 57 7.64 -3.78 -5.68
CA PHE A 57 6.82 -4.89 -5.22
C PHE A 57 5.37 -4.63 -5.65
N SER A 58 4.81 -5.55 -6.41
CA SER A 58 3.57 -5.36 -7.15
C SER A 58 2.51 -6.33 -6.64
N ALA A 59 1.54 -5.79 -5.89
CA ALA A 59 0.42 -6.55 -5.32
C ALA A 59 -0.85 -6.36 -6.16
N SER A 60 -1.52 -7.47 -6.46
CA SER A 60 -2.76 -7.48 -7.24
C SER A 60 -3.93 -7.96 -6.39
N TYR A 61 -5.09 -7.34 -6.62
CA TYR A 61 -6.33 -7.67 -5.93
C TYR A 61 -7.48 -7.75 -6.92
N GLU A 62 -8.48 -8.57 -6.59
CA GLU A 62 -9.68 -8.74 -7.38
C GLU A 62 -10.92 -8.30 -6.61
N VAL A 63 -11.83 -7.64 -7.32
CA VAL A 63 -13.10 -7.15 -6.79
C VAL A 63 -14.20 -7.51 -7.79
N SER A 64 -15.25 -8.19 -7.34
CA SER A 64 -16.43 -8.42 -8.17
C SER A 64 -17.09 -7.11 -8.59
N GLY A 65 -17.67 -7.02 -9.78
CA GLY A 65 -18.41 -5.82 -10.21
C GLY A 65 -19.51 -5.36 -9.24
N ALA A 66 -20.13 -6.28 -8.50
CA ALA A 66 -21.13 -5.97 -7.47
C ALA A 66 -20.58 -5.16 -6.28
N ASN A 67 -19.26 -5.19 -6.07
CA ASN A 67 -18.58 -4.46 -5.01
C ASN A 67 -17.70 -3.31 -5.55
N ALA A 68 -17.70 -3.05 -6.86
CA ALA A 68 -16.83 -2.04 -7.48
C ALA A 68 -17.01 -0.64 -6.89
N SER A 69 -18.25 -0.19 -6.66
CA SER A 69 -18.51 1.12 -6.03
C SER A 69 -18.02 1.19 -4.58
N LYS A 70 -18.08 0.07 -3.83
CA LYS A 70 -17.54 0.02 -2.46
C LYS A 70 -16.01 0.05 -2.47
N ALA A 71 -15.39 -0.63 -3.44
CA ALA A 71 -13.94 -0.60 -3.62
C ALA A 71 -13.46 0.81 -4.01
N GLU A 72 -14.14 1.48 -4.95
CA GLU A 72 -13.85 2.87 -5.30
C GLU A 72 -13.91 3.79 -4.07
N GLN A 73 -14.99 3.71 -3.29
CA GLN A 73 -15.14 4.52 -2.07
C GLN A 73 -14.04 4.22 -1.04
N TYR A 74 -13.69 2.95 -0.84
CA TYR A 74 -12.58 2.56 0.03
C TYR A 74 -11.26 3.19 -0.43
N LEU A 75 -10.95 3.11 -1.72
CA LEU A 75 -9.71 3.66 -2.27
C LEU A 75 -9.65 5.20 -2.18
N GLU A 76 -10.78 5.88 -2.43
CA GLU A 76 -10.89 7.32 -2.26
C GLU A 76 -10.66 7.73 -0.79
N GLN A 77 -11.34 7.08 0.15
CA GLN A 77 -11.30 7.44 1.57
C GLN A 77 -9.95 7.20 2.22
N HIS A 78 -9.28 6.09 1.88
CA HIS A 78 -8.04 5.69 2.55
C HIS A 78 -6.78 6.16 1.83
N PHE A 79 -6.84 6.31 0.51
CA PHE A 79 -5.65 6.59 -0.30
C PHE A 79 -5.80 7.80 -1.24
N GLY A 80 -6.95 8.47 -1.24
CA GLY A 80 -7.19 9.64 -2.09
C GLY A 80 -7.23 9.32 -3.59
N ILE A 81 -7.54 8.07 -3.96
CA ILE A 81 -7.61 7.67 -5.37
C ILE A 81 -8.81 8.36 -6.03
N SER A 82 -8.55 8.97 -7.18
CA SER A 82 -9.60 9.63 -7.97
C SER A 82 -10.69 8.65 -8.40
N PRO A 83 -11.96 9.09 -8.48
CA PRO A 83 -13.05 8.27 -8.99
C PRO A 83 -12.74 7.69 -10.37
N ILE A 84 -13.20 6.46 -10.59
CA ILE A 84 -12.99 5.66 -11.79
C ILE A 84 -13.76 6.28 -12.96
N THR A 85 -13.07 6.64 -14.04
CA THR A 85 -13.73 7.18 -15.23
C THR A 85 -13.82 6.11 -16.32
N ARG A 86 -14.73 6.29 -17.26
CA ARG A 86 -14.78 5.41 -18.43
C ARG A 86 -13.92 5.99 -19.54
N ALA A 87 -12.87 5.27 -19.92
CA ALA A 87 -12.06 5.57 -21.10
C ALA A 87 -12.19 4.41 -22.11
N CYS A 88 -12.72 4.69 -23.31
CA CYS A 88 -13.12 3.69 -24.31
C CYS A 88 -14.09 2.63 -23.73
N CYS A 89 -13.48 1.58 -23.22
CA CYS A 89 -13.98 0.22 -23.12
C CYS A 89 -13.67 -0.35 -21.73
N VAL A 90 -12.94 0.41 -20.92
CA VAL A 90 -12.62 0.10 -19.54
C VAL A 90 -13.13 1.20 -18.63
N TRP A 91 -13.33 0.84 -17.37
CA TRP A 91 -13.43 1.76 -16.26
C TRP A 91 -12.10 1.74 -15.56
N ASP A 92 -11.41 2.87 -15.42
CA ASP A 92 -10.13 2.96 -14.74
C ASP A 92 -9.99 4.26 -13.93
N SER A 93 -9.21 4.19 -12.86
CA SER A 93 -8.72 5.37 -12.15
C SER A 93 -7.39 5.80 -12.76
N THR A 94 -7.13 7.10 -12.78
CA THR A 94 -5.74 7.57 -12.89
C THR A 94 -4.91 6.93 -11.76
N GLN A 95 -3.72 6.45 -12.07
CA GLN A 95 -2.80 5.97 -11.04
C GLN A 95 -2.42 7.14 -10.14
N ASN A 96 -2.63 6.99 -8.83
CA ASN A 96 -2.34 8.03 -7.86
C ASN A 96 -1.28 7.54 -6.86
N GLY A 97 -0.42 8.47 -6.45
CA GLY A 97 0.58 8.22 -5.42
C GLY A 97 -0.01 8.37 -4.02
N PHE A 98 0.22 7.36 -3.18
CA PHE A 98 -0.03 7.40 -1.75
C PHE A 98 1.30 7.25 -1.03
N ARG A 99 1.67 8.25 -0.22
CA ARG A 99 2.86 8.18 0.62
C ARG A 99 2.47 7.77 2.02
N ASP A 100 2.93 6.60 2.48
CA ASP A 100 2.67 6.13 3.82
C ASP A 100 3.33 7.08 4.84
N PRO A 101 2.56 7.76 5.72
CA PRO A 101 3.14 8.68 6.69
C PRO A 101 3.96 7.99 7.78
N ALA A 102 3.78 6.68 7.99
CA ALA A 102 4.51 5.94 9.02
C ALA A 102 5.90 5.48 8.55
N THR A 103 6.00 5.05 7.29
CA THR A 103 7.25 4.49 6.73
C THR A 103 7.92 5.37 5.68
N GLY A 104 7.22 6.38 5.16
CA GLY A 104 7.68 7.26 4.08
C GLY A 104 7.63 6.63 2.68
N ILE A 105 7.33 5.34 2.59
CA ILE A 105 7.25 4.55 1.36
C ILE A 105 6.14 5.09 0.45
N ASN A 106 6.45 5.18 -0.84
CA ASN A 106 5.49 5.59 -1.87
C ASN A 106 4.85 4.37 -2.54
N TYR A 107 3.52 4.43 -2.65
CA TYR A 107 2.69 3.44 -3.30
C TYR A 107 2.00 4.08 -4.50
N LEU A 108 2.02 3.41 -5.65
CA LEU A 108 1.19 3.76 -6.78
C LEU A 108 0.00 2.82 -6.81
N ILE A 109 -1.20 3.39 -6.66
CA ILE A 109 -2.44 2.61 -6.54
C ILE A 109 -3.35 2.96 -7.72
N SER A 110 -3.89 1.94 -8.36
CA SER A 110 -4.91 2.06 -9.40
C SER A 110 -5.96 0.97 -9.30
N ILE A 111 -7.13 1.23 -9.85
CA ILE A 111 -8.20 0.26 -10.03
C ILE A 111 -8.72 0.34 -11.46
N GLY A 112 -9.05 -0.81 -12.05
CA GLY A 112 -9.69 -0.84 -13.36
C GLY A 112 -10.52 -2.10 -13.62
N SER A 113 -11.50 -2.00 -14.51
CA SER A 113 -12.27 -3.15 -14.98
C SER A 113 -11.53 -3.93 -16.05
N GLU A 114 -11.99 -5.15 -16.31
CA GLU A 114 -11.80 -5.76 -17.64
C GLU A 114 -12.47 -4.92 -18.74
N GLU A 115 -12.16 -5.23 -20.01
CA GLU A 115 -12.91 -4.66 -21.13
C GLU A 115 -14.41 -4.98 -21.02
N THR A 116 -15.25 -3.98 -21.21
CA THR A 116 -16.69 -4.10 -21.00
C THR A 116 -17.52 -3.11 -21.81
N GLU A 117 -18.67 -3.60 -22.27
CA GLU A 117 -19.74 -2.80 -22.87
C GLU A 117 -20.56 -2.00 -21.83
N VAL A 118 -20.39 -2.27 -20.54
CA VAL A 118 -21.14 -1.60 -19.47
C VAL A 118 -20.72 -0.14 -19.38
N ARG A 119 -21.58 0.79 -19.83
CA ARG A 119 -21.27 2.23 -19.89
C ARG A 119 -21.73 3.06 -18.68
N GLN A 120 -22.49 2.46 -17.77
CA GLN A 120 -23.09 3.15 -16.61
C GLN A 120 -22.63 2.51 -15.30
N ARG A 121 -22.33 3.34 -14.29
CA ARG A 121 -21.83 2.92 -12.97
C ARG A 121 -22.84 2.03 -12.24
N GLU A 122 -24.12 2.34 -12.41
CA GLU A 122 -25.26 1.61 -11.84
C GLU A 122 -25.35 0.17 -12.37
N SER A 123 -24.66 -0.12 -13.48
CA SER A 123 -24.61 -1.45 -14.09
C SER A 123 -23.30 -2.19 -13.82
N TRP A 124 -22.41 -1.69 -12.96
CA TRP A 124 -21.13 -2.34 -12.66
C TRP A 124 -21.26 -3.76 -12.13
N ALA A 125 -22.38 -4.12 -11.50
CA ALA A 125 -22.66 -5.49 -11.08
C ALA A 125 -22.65 -6.53 -12.25
N LYS A 126 -22.73 -6.08 -13.50
CA LYS A 126 -22.65 -6.93 -14.71
C LYS A 126 -21.22 -7.15 -15.22
N ILE A 127 -20.24 -6.43 -14.68
CA ILE A 127 -18.82 -6.60 -15.00
C ILE A 127 -18.28 -7.71 -14.09
N ASN A 128 -17.54 -8.67 -14.64
CA ASN A 128 -17.14 -9.83 -13.84
C ASN A 128 -16.14 -9.42 -12.75
N ARG A 129 -15.12 -8.65 -13.13
CA ARG A 129 -14.05 -8.24 -12.22
C ARG A 129 -13.51 -6.84 -12.47
N PHE A 130 -13.08 -6.24 -11.37
CA PHE A 130 -12.18 -5.11 -11.29
C PHE A 130 -10.88 -5.59 -10.64
N THR A 131 -9.76 -5.05 -11.10
CA THR A 131 -8.43 -5.31 -10.56
C THR A 131 -7.92 -4.05 -9.87
N ILE A 132 -7.47 -4.18 -8.63
CA ILE A 132 -6.68 -3.15 -7.96
C ILE A 132 -5.21 -3.56 -8.09
N GLN A 133 -4.38 -2.61 -8.47
CA GLN A 133 -2.93 -2.77 -8.56
C GLN A 133 -2.26 -1.81 -7.57
N VAL A 134 -1.37 -2.34 -6.74
CA VAL A 134 -0.56 -1.55 -5.80
C VAL A 134 0.91 -1.85 -6.07
N ASP A 135 1.63 -0.83 -6.51
CA ASP A 135 3.08 -0.90 -6.71
C ASP A 135 3.77 -0.12 -5.60
N ALA A 136 4.63 -0.80 -4.83
CA ALA A 136 5.33 -0.22 -3.71
C ALA A 136 6.83 -0.12 -4.02
N TYR A 137 7.37 1.10 -3.92
CA TYR A 137 8.75 1.40 -4.29
C TYR A 137 9.61 1.47 -3.04
N ALA A 138 10.56 0.54 -2.92
CA ALA A 138 11.47 0.42 -1.78
C ALA A 138 12.55 1.51 -1.75
N GLU A 139 12.69 2.26 -2.84
CA GLU A 139 13.72 3.27 -3.02
C GLU A 139 13.37 4.51 -2.18
N ASP A 140 14.14 4.74 -1.11
CA ASP A 140 14.08 5.89 -0.18
C ASP A 140 12.80 6.05 0.69
N PRO A 141 12.62 5.25 1.77
CA PRO A 141 11.66 5.53 2.84
C PRO A 141 11.90 6.88 3.55
#